data_AF-A0A382Y1X8-F1
#
_entry.id   AF-A0A382Y1X8-F1
#
_cell.length_a   1.000
_cell.length_b   1.000
_cell.length_c   1.000
_cell.angle_alpha   90.00
_cell.angle_beta   90.00
_cell.angle_gamma   90.00
#
_symmetry.space_group_name_H-M   'P 1'
#
loop_
_entity.id
_entity.type
_entity.pdbx_description
1 polymer ?
#
loop_
_entity_poly.entity_id
_entity_poly.type
_entity_poly.pdbx_seq_one_letter_code
_entity_poly.pdbx_strand_id
1 'polypeptide(L)'
;RTSKNLGSVTFGNSTFVAVGNSGTILTSSDGTKWTKRKSGTKRSLYGVTYGNNTFVAVGKQGTIITSSDGTKWTRRKSRTSLEFNEVIYANKTFLAFGYKGVIRTSSNGKSWIKRKSGTKKSLNGATYVNFTFVAVGHTGTILSSLKGKSWTKNKSGTKKNLRGIAYGNDKFVMVGNDGTILTSPDLTTWTKRKSGTSQHLRRVFFDVLN
;
A
#
# COMPACT_ATOMS: atom_id res chain seq x y z
N ARG A 1 -15.37 9.49 16.68
CA ARG A 1 -15.43 8.01 16.77
C ARG A 1 -16.05 7.43 15.48
N THR A 2 -15.60 6.30 14.97
CA THR A 2 -16.22 5.56 13.85
C THR A 2 -16.41 4.09 14.23
N SER A 3 -17.46 3.44 13.74
CA SER A 3 -17.68 1.98 13.87
C SER A 3 -17.19 1.19 12.65
N LYS A 4 -16.55 1.86 11.69
CA LYS A 4 -16.07 1.25 10.44
C LYS A 4 -14.63 0.79 10.57
N ASN A 5 -14.32 -0.38 10.00
CA ASN A 5 -12.96 -0.89 9.91
C ASN A 5 -12.07 0.07 9.12
N LEU A 6 -10.90 0.39 9.68
CA LEU A 6 -9.85 1.19 9.04
C LEU A 6 -8.86 0.26 8.34
N GLY A 7 -8.40 0.67 7.15
CA GLY A 7 -7.51 -0.11 6.30
C GLY A 7 -6.06 0.37 6.30
N SER A 8 -5.86 1.69 6.43
CA SER A 8 -4.52 2.30 6.40
C SER A 8 -4.51 3.66 7.10
N VAL A 9 -3.31 4.07 7.53
CA VAL A 9 -3.00 5.37 8.11
C VAL A 9 -1.70 5.88 7.51
N THR A 10 -1.60 7.19 7.31
CA THR A 10 -0.37 7.88 6.90
C THR A 10 -0.21 9.16 7.71
N PHE A 11 1.00 9.67 7.79
CA PHE A 11 1.30 10.99 8.36
C PHE A 11 2.01 11.84 7.30
N GLY A 12 1.63 13.11 7.23
CA GLY A 12 2.21 14.08 6.32
C GLY A 12 1.53 15.42 6.48
N ASN A 13 2.16 16.53 6.06
CA ASN A 13 1.62 17.87 6.27
C ASN A 13 1.15 18.13 7.72
N SER A 14 1.95 17.66 8.71
CA SER A 14 1.64 17.71 10.14
C SER A 14 0.27 17.13 10.52
N THR A 15 -0.23 16.17 9.73
CA THR A 15 -1.57 15.58 9.88
C THR A 15 -1.52 14.07 9.67
N PHE A 16 -2.06 13.33 10.62
CA PHE A 16 -2.42 11.93 10.45
C PHE A 16 -3.70 11.82 9.65
N VAL A 17 -3.72 10.90 8.67
CA VAL A 17 -4.90 10.58 7.88
C VAL A 17 -5.14 9.07 7.92
N ALA A 18 -6.28 8.65 8.44
CA ALA A 18 -6.72 7.26 8.43
C ALA A 18 -7.90 7.07 7.48
N VAL A 19 -7.90 5.97 6.73
CA VAL A 19 -8.94 5.65 5.74
C VAL A 19 -9.56 4.27 5.99
N GLY A 20 -10.80 4.07 5.56
CA GLY A 20 -11.47 2.78 5.78
C GLY A 20 -12.77 2.56 5.04
N ASN A 21 -13.57 1.64 5.58
CA ASN A 21 -14.82 1.19 4.98
C ASN A 21 -15.84 2.33 4.80
N SER A 22 -16.72 2.15 3.81
CA SER A 22 -17.78 3.11 3.47
C SER A 22 -17.27 4.54 3.18
N GLY A 23 -16.05 4.66 2.64
CA GLY A 23 -15.42 5.96 2.34
C GLY A 23 -15.02 6.76 3.58
N THR A 24 -14.79 6.09 4.71
CA THR A 24 -14.38 6.75 5.95
C THR A 24 -13.01 7.39 5.80
N ILE A 25 -12.90 8.65 6.21
CA ILE A 25 -11.64 9.37 6.41
C ILE A 25 -11.68 10.01 7.79
N LEU A 26 -10.62 9.82 8.57
CA LEU A 26 -10.37 10.50 9.83
C LEU A 26 -9.04 11.25 9.75
N THR A 27 -8.98 12.44 10.34
CA THR A 27 -7.75 13.22 10.47
C THR A 27 -7.43 13.54 11.92
N SER A 28 -6.15 13.63 12.26
CA SER A 28 -5.69 14.06 13.58
C SER A 28 -4.37 14.83 13.43
N SER A 29 -4.12 15.83 14.27
CA SER A 29 -2.83 16.51 14.35
C SER A 29 -1.89 15.88 15.38
N ASP A 30 -2.43 15.15 16.35
CA ASP A 30 -1.71 14.65 17.53
C ASP A 30 -1.78 13.12 17.69
N GLY A 31 -2.53 12.43 16.83
CA GLY A 31 -2.77 10.99 16.89
C GLY A 31 -3.75 10.56 17.99
N THR A 32 -4.19 11.47 18.87
CA THR A 32 -5.08 11.16 20.00
C THR A 32 -6.53 11.55 19.72
N LYS A 33 -6.76 12.70 19.09
CA LYS A 33 -8.11 13.22 18.75
C LYS A 33 -8.34 13.14 17.26
N TRP A 34 -9.43 12.47 16.86
CA TRP A 34 -9.71 12.17 15.45
C TRP A 34 -11.03 12.76 14.96
N THR A 35 -10.96 13.53 13.88
CA THR A 35 -12.09 14.21 13.25
C THR A 35 -12.48 13.53 11.95
N LYS A 36 -13.78 13.22 11.77
CA LYS A 36 -14.30 12.61 10.54
C LYS A 36 -14.37 13.65 9.41
N ARG A 37 -13.89 13.28 8.22
CA ARG A 37 -13.91 14.12 7.01
C ARG A 37 -14.82 13.53 5.93
N LYS A 38 -15.40 14.41 5.09
CA LYS A 38 -16.19 13.99 3.92
C LYS A 38 -15.23 13.60 2.78
N SER A 39 -15.32 12.36 2.31
CA SER A 39 -14.45 11.83 1.25
C SER A 39 -14.99 12.02 -0.17
N GLY A 40 -16.28 12.35 -0.33
CA GLY A 40 -16.95 12.40 -1.64
C GLY A 40 -17.19 11.03 -2.28
N THR A 41 -17.11 9.94 -1.51
CA THR A 41 -17.40 8.58 -1.97
C THR A 41 -17.95 7.70 -0.85
N LYS A 42 -18.77 6.71 -1.20
CA LYS A 42 -19.21 5.63 -0.28
C LYS A 42 -18.38 4.36 -0.45
N ARG A 43 -17.42 4.34 -1.38
CA ARG A 43 -16.55 3.19 -1.66
C ARG A 43 -15.51 3.05 -0.56
N SER A 44 -15.25 1.83 -0.10
CA SER A 44 -14.19 1.56 0.88
C SER A 44 -12.82 1.99 0.35
N LEU A 45 -12.04 2.62 1.21
CA LEU A 45 -10.67 3.03 0.98
C LEU A 45 -9.75 2.05 1.73
N TYR A 46 -8.73 1.54 1.05
CA TYR A 46 -7.87 0.48 1.56
C TYR A 46 -6.43 0.96 1.82
N GLY A 47 -5.94 1.89 1.00
CA GLY A 47 -4.60 2.48 1.13
C GLY A 47 -4.64 4.00 1.16
N VAL A 48 -3.70 4.62 1.87
CA VAL A 48 -3.45 6.05 1.87
C VAL A 48 -1.96 6.32 2.02
N THR A 49 -1.45 7.30 1.28
CA THR A 49 -0.06 7.77 1.37
C THR A 49 -0.03 9.29 1.28
N TYR A 50 1.02 9.90 1.79
CA TYR A 50 1.36 11.31 1.54
C TYR A 50 2.65 11.41 0.74
N GLY A 51 2.73 12.42 -0.13
CA GLY A 51 3.92 12.72 -0.93
C GLY A 51 3.62 13.83 -1.93
N ASN A 52 4.63 14.51 -2.46
CA ASN A 52 4.43 15.63 -3.40
C ASN A 52 3.36 16.64 -2.91
N ASN A 53 3.38 16.97 -1.62
CA ASN A 53 2.39 17.82 -0.94
C ASN A 53 0.92 17.41 -1.17
N THR A 54 0.68 16.11 -1.31
CA THR A 54 -0.63 15.55 -1.65
C THR A 54 -0.85 14.23 -0.92
N PHE A 55 -1.96 14.12 -0.20
CA PHE A 55 -2.53 12.85 0.21
C PHE A 55 -3.20 12.17 -0.98
N VAL A 56 -2.96 10.87 -1.12
CA VAL A 56 -3.62 10.01 -2.09
C VAL A 56 -4.22 8.83 -1.34
N ALA A 57 -5.54 8.64 -1.44
CA ALA A 57 -6.22 7.45 -0.95
C ALA A 57 -6.81 6.65 -2.11
N VAL A 58 -6.70 5.32 -2.01
CA VAL A 58 -7.13 4.37 -3.05
C VAL A 58 -8.02 3.28 -2.46
N GLY A 59 -8.86 2.65 -3.28
CA GLY A 59 -9.72 1.58 -2.78
C GLY A 59 -10.63 0.90 -3.80
N LYS A 60 -11.81 0.49 -3.32
CA LYS A 60 -12.79 -0.33 -4.04
C LYS A 60 -13.19 0.30 -5.38
N GLN A 61 -13.36 -0.55 -6.39
CA GLN A 61 -13.78 -0.17 -7.74
C GLN A 61 -12.91 0.93 -8.40
N GLY A 62 -11.59 0.83 -8.24
CA GLY A 62 -10.64 1.78 -8.83
C GLY A 62 -10.75 3.19 -8.28
N THR A 63 -11.30 3.35 -7.06
CA THR A 63 -11.41 4.66 -6.41
C THR A 63 -10.03 5.24 -6.16
N ILE A 64 -9.81 6.48 -6.59
CA ILE A 64 -8.68 7.32 -6.22
C ILE A 64 -9.24 8.68 -5.82
N ILE A 65 -8.85 9.16 -4.64
CA ILE A 65 -9.16 10.51 -4.16
C ILE A 65 -7.88 11.18 -3.67
N THR A 66 -7.79 12.50 -3.83
CA THR A 66 -6.63 13.29 -3.44
C THR A 66 -7.01 14.48 -2.58
N SER A 67 -6.12 14.90 -1.70
CA SER A 67 -6.27 16.10 -0.88
C SER A 67 -4.89 16.73 -0.62
N SER A 68 -4.80 18.06 -0.55
CA SER A 68 -3.57 18.74 -0.13
C SER A 68 -3.49 18.93 1.39
N ASP A 69 -4.63 18.92 2.08
CA ASP A 69 -4.77 19.28 3.50
C ASP A 69 -5.36 18.16 4.37
N GLY A 70 -5.76 17.04 3.77
CA GLY A 70 -6.44 15.94 4.44
C GLY A 70 -7.92 16.20 4.76
N THR A 71 -8.43 17.41 4.52
CA THR A 71 -9.80 17.82 4.88
C THR A 71 -10.74 17.85 3.67
N LYS A 72 -10.30 18.40 2.54
CA LYS A 72 -11.07 18.47 1.28
C LYS A 72 -10.54 17.48 0.28
N TRP A 73 -11.40 16.57 -0.18
CA TRP A 73 -11.02 15.45 -1.06
C TRP A 73 -11.64 15.58 -2.45
N THR A 74 -10.84 15.30 -3.48
CA THR A 74 -11.27 15.32 -4.88
C THR A 74 -11.09 13.97 -5.54
N ARG A 75 -12.11 13.47 -6.24
CA ARG A 75 -12.04 12.22 -7.01
C ARG A 75 -11.16 12.37 -8.25
N ARG A 76 -10.33 11.35 -8.52
CA ARG A 76 -9.47 11.26 -9.71
C ARG A 76 -9.83 10.05 -10.57
N LYS A 77 -9.68 10.19 -11.89
CA LYS A 77 -9.98 9.12 -12.85
C LYS A 77 -8.81 8.13 -12.88
N SER A 78 -9.02 6.92 -12.37
CA SER A 78 -8.04 5.82 -12.41
C SER A 78 -7.99 5.07 -13.74
N ARG A 79 -9.04 5.22 -14.57
CA ARG A 79 -9.25 4.50 -15.84
C ARG A 79 -9.26 2.97 -15.67
N THR A 80 -9.83 2.48 -14.55
CA THR A 80 -10.12 1.07 -14.29
C THR A 80 -11.19 0.92 -13.21
N SER A 81 -11.92 -0.19 -13.23
CA SER A 81 -12.83 -0.61 -12.16
C SER A 81 -12.21 -1.64 -11.20
N LEU A 82 -10.96 -2.06 -11.42
CA LEU A 82 -10.25 -2.94 -10.49
C LEU A 82 -9.90 -2.18 -9.22
N GLU A 83 -10.12 -2.79 -8.06
CA GLU A 83 -9.79 -2.18 -6.77
C GLU A 83 -8.28 -2.10 -6.53
N PHE A 84 -7.88 -1.05 -5.81
CA PHE A 84 -6.51 -0.87 -5.34
C PHE A 84 -6.44 -1.19 -3.84
N ASN A 85 -5.49 -2.02 -3.45
CA ASN A 85 -5.27 -2.46 -2.08
C ASN A 85 -4.22 -1.62 -1.36
N GLU A 86 -3.24 -1.08 -2.09
CA GLU A 86 -2.10 -0.35 -1.52
C GLU A 86 -1.72 0.83 -2.41
N VAL A 87 -1.20 1.89 -1.79
CA VAL A 87 -0.61 3.04 -2.48
C VAL A 87 0.62 3.52 -1.72
N ILE A 88 1.72 3.75 -2.44
CA ILE A 88 2.95 4.32 -1.88
C ILE A 88 3.36 5.55 -2.70
N TYR A 89 4.09 6.46 -2.08
CA TYR A 89 4.84 7.50 -2.76
C TYR A 89 6.33 7.30 -2.52
N ALA A 90 7.10 7.08 -3.59
CA ALA A 90 8.54 6.99 -3.51
C ALA A 90 9.17 7.34 -4.87
N ASN A 91 10.43 7.78 -4.85
CA ASN A 91 11.14 8.25 -6.05
C ASN A 91 10.28 9.19 -6.92
N LYS A 92 9.73 10.23 -6.25
CA LYS A 92 8.87 11.27 -6.85
C LYS A 92 7.63 10.74 -7.59
N THR A 93 7.19 9.52 -7.29
CA THR A 93 6.12 8.83 -8.01
C THR A 93 5.15 8.17 -7.03
N PHE A 94 3.85 8.35 -7.24
CA PHE A 94 2.80 7.54 -6.63
C PHE A 94 2.63 6.24 -7.39
N LEU A 95 2.49 5.12 -6.68
CA LEU A 95 2.16 3.82 -7.23
C LEU A 95 0.99 3.21 -6.48
N ALA A 96 -0.08 2.86 -7.21
CA ALA A 96 -1.24 2.17 -6.67
C ALA A 96 -1.29 0.74 -7.21
N PHE A 97 -1.46 -0.22 -6.31
CA PHE A 97 -1.41 -1.66 -6.58
C PHE A 97 -2.72 -2.33 -6.16
N GLY A 98 -3.15 -3.41 -6.82
CA GLY A 98 -4.36 -4.09 -6.37
C GLY A 98 -4.78 -5.35 -7.13
N TYR A 99 -6.09 -5.52 -7.24
CA TYR A 99 -6.74 -6.73 -7.75
C TYR A 99 -6.34 -7.05 -9.21
N LYS A 100 -6.21 -8.35 -9.51
CA LYS A 100 -5.77 -8.86 -10.81
C LYS A 100 -4.44 -8.27 -11.31
N GLY A 101 -3.55 -7.91 -10.38
CA GLY A 101 -2.22 -7.38 -10.68
C GLY A 101 -2.26 -5.97 -11.27
N VAL A 102 -3.31 -5.18 -10.99
CA VAL A 102 -3.40 -3.80 -11.48
C VAL A 102 -2.31 -2.94 -10.84
N ILE A 103 -1.63 -2.14 -11.68
CA ILE A 103 -0.67 -1.12 -11.25
C ILE A 103 -0.98 0.19 -11.99
N ARG A 104 -1.07 1.28 -11.22
CA ARG A 104 -1.14 2.64 -11.75
C ARG A 104 -0.04 3.50 -11.17
N THR A 105 0.54 4.37 -11.99
CA THR A 105 1.57 5.33 -11.56
C THR A 105 1.12 6.76 -11.83
N SER A 106 1.51 7.70 -10.97
CA SER A 106 1.28 9.14 -11.17
C SER A 106 2.43 9.95 -10.58
N SER A 107 2.89 11.00 -11.26
CA SER A 107 3.86 11.96 -10.69
C SER A 107 3.19 13.03 -9.82
N ASN A 108 1.90 13.30 -10.04
CA ASN A 108 1.18 14.43 -9.46
C ASN A 108 -0.08 14.06 -8.68
N GLY A 109 -0.38 12.75 -8.54
CA GLY A 109 -1.58 12.23 -7.88
C GLY A 109 -2.88 12.44 -8.66
N LYS A 110 -2.87 13.20 -9.76
CA LYS A 110 -4.08 13.59 -10.54
C LYS A 110 -4.25 12.72 -11.79
N SER A 111 -3.17 12.52 -12.55
CA SER A 111 -3.18 11.77 -13.81
C SER A 111 -2.48 10.43 -13.65
N TRP A 112 -3.19 9.33 -13.95
CA TRP A 112 -2.73 7.97 -13.65
C TRP A 112 -2.53 7.11 -14.89
N ILE A 113 -1.35 6.51 -14.99
CA ILE A 113 -0.90 5.71 -16.14
C ILE A 113 -0.91 4.22 -15.78
N LYS A 114 -1.46 3.37 -16.67
CA LYS A 114 -1.44 1.90 -16.53
C LYS A 114 -0.02 1.37 -16.69
N ARG A 115 0.40 0.47 -15.79
CA ARG A 115 1.67 -0.29 -15.92
C ARG A 115 1.41 -1.79 -16.02
N LYS A 116 2.22 -2.48 -16.81
CA LYS A 116 2.13 -3.93 -17.01
C LYS A 116 2.87 -4.63 -15.87
N SER A 117 2.15 -5.38 -15.04
CA SER A 117 2.72 -6.14 -13.91
C SER A 117 3.24 -7.53 -14.28
N GLY A 118 2.81 -8.06 -15.43
CA GLY A 118 3.14 -9.43 -15.84
C GLY A 118 2.42 -10.53 -15.04
N THR A 119 1.49 -10.19 -14.14
CA THR A 119 0.73 -11.15 -13.32
C THR A 119 -0.75 -10.82 -13.27
N LYS A 120 -1.58 -11.85 -13.03
CA LYS A 120 -3.02 -11.71 -12.72
C LYS A 120 -3.29 -11.86 -11.21
N LYS A 121 -2.25 -12.02 -10.38
CA LYS A 121 -2.38 -12.16 -8.93
C LYS A 121 -2.55 -10.79 -8.28
N SER A 122 -3.42 -10.69 -7.27
CA SER A 122 -3.62 -9.45 -6.51
C SER A 122 -2.34 -9.04 -5.80
N LEU A 123 -2.07 -7.74 -5.78
CA LEU A 123 -0.97 -7.12 -5.05
C LEU A 123 -1.53 -6.42 -3.82
N ASN A 124 -0.92 -6.64 -2.66
CA ASN A 124 -1.48 -6.30 -1.34
C ASN A 124 -0.59 -5.38 -0.50
N GLY A 125 0.72 -5.41 -0.72
CA GLY A 125 1.69 -4.59 -0.01
C GLY A 125 2.80 -4.16 -0.96
N ALA A 126 3.44 -3.03 -0.66
CA ALA A 126 4.56 -2.53 -1.43
C ALA A 126 5.52 -1.72 -0.56
N THR A 127 6.79 -1.65 -0.98
CA THR A 127 7.82 -0.80 -0.39
C THR A 127 8.76 -0.27 -1.48
N TYR A 128 9.58 0.72 -1.13
CA TYR A 128 10.67 1.21 -1.96
C TYR A 128 11.95 1.26 -1.12
N VAL A 129 12.96 0.53 -1.54
CA VAL A 129 14.23 0.44 -0.82
C VAL A 129 15.36 0.11 -1.79
N ASN A 130 16.57 0.61 -1.52
CA ASN A 130 17.76 0.39 -2.35
C ASN A 130 17.45 0.62 -3.84
N PHE A 131 16.83 1.78 -4.11
CA PHE A 131 16.39 2.23 -5.43
C PHE A 131 15.40 1.31 -6.17
N THR A 132 14.81 0.36 -5.46
CA THR A 132 13.94 -0.68 -6.03
C THR A 132 12.55 -0.62 -5.42
N PHE A 133 11.53 -0.53 -6.27
CA PHE A 133 10.15 -0.79 -5.88
C PHE A 133 9.93 -2.28 -5.74
N VAL A 134 9.26 -2.70 -4.67
CA VAL A 134 8.87 -4.09 -4.44
C VAL A 134 7.38 -4.13 -4.13
N ALA A 135 6.66 -5.02 -4.80
CA ALA A 135 5.24 -5.28 -4.52
C ALA A 135 5.03 -6.77 -4.25
N VAL A 136 4.21 -7.09 -3.25
CA VAL A 136 3.93 -8.46 -2.81
C VAL A 136 2.44 -8.77 -2.87
N GLY A 137 2.09 -10.04 -3.02
CA GLY A 137 0.69 -10.39 -3.24
C GLY A 137 0.31 -11.87 -3.12
N HIS A 138 -0.80 -12.21 -3.77
CA HIS A 138 -1.37 -13.55 -3.71
C HIS A 138 -0.44 -14.62 -4.28
N THR A 139 -0.60 -15.85 -3.79
CA THR A 139 0.19 -17.02 -4.22
C THR A 139 1.70 -16.79 -4.21
N GLY A 140 2.21 -16.13 -3.16
CA GLY A 140 3.63 -15.83 -3.01
C GLY A 140 4.23 -14.86 -4.04
N THR A 141 3.40 -14.06 -4.71
CA THR A 141 3.87 -13.13 -5.74
C THR A 141 4.80 -12.07 -5.12
N ILE A 142 5.98 -11.91 -5.71
CA ILE A 142 6.89 -10.77 -5.50
C ILE A 142 7.17 -10.17 -6.88
N LEU A 143 7.01 -8.85 -6.99
CA LEU A 143 7.40 -8.07 -8.16
C LEU A 143 8.44 -7.03 -7.75
N SER A 144 9.48 -6.83 -8.56
CA SER A 144 10.46 -5.74 -8.39
C SER A 144 10.55 -4.85 -9.63
N SER A 145 10.88 -3.58 -9.43
CA SER A 145 11.11 -2.62 -10.51
C SER A 145 12.01 -1.47 -10.07
N LEU A 146 12.99 -1.08 -10.88
CA LEU A 146 13.82 0.11 -10.62
C LEU A 146 13.09 1.42 -10.94
N LYS A 147 12.17 1.39 -11.92
CA LYS A 147 11.51 2.60 -12.48
C LYS A 147 10.00 2.63 -12.24
N GLY A 148 9.42 1.61 -11.62
CA GLY A 148 7.97 1.47 -11.40
C GLY A 148 7.13 1.29 -12.69
N LYS A 149 7.78 1.04 -13.84
CA LYS A 149 7.12 0.97 -15.16
C LYS A 149 6.95 -0.46 -15.67
N SER A 150 8.01 -1.25 -15.58
CA SER A 150 8.08 -2.67 -15.96
C SER A 150 8.52 -3.47 -14.74
N TRP A 151 7.98 -4.67 -14.58
CA TRP A 151 8.11 -5.43 -13.34
C TRP A 151 8.66 -6.84 -13.60
N THR A 152 9.61 -7.25 -12.78
CA THR A 152 10.21 -8.59 -12.78
C THR A 152 9.62 -9.42 -11.65
N LYS A 153 9.31 -10.69 -11.90
CA LYS A 153 8.81 -11.62 -10.87
C LYS A 153 9.97 -12.25 -10.12
N ASN A 154 9.89 -12.30 -8.79
CA ASN A 154 10.84 -13.00 -7.94
C ASN A 154 10.18 -14.19 -7.23
N LYS A 155 10.98 -15.22 -6.92
CA LYS A 155 10.51 -16.42 -6.21
C LYS A 155 10.52 -16.14 -4.71
N SER A 156 9.38 -16.38 -4.05
CA SER A 156 9.26 -16.25 -2.58
C SER A 156 9.49 -17.56 -1.82
N GLY A 157 9.49 -18.69 -2.51
CA GLY A 157 9.51 -20.02 -1.88
C GLY A 157 8.19 -20.43 -1.21
N THR A 158 7.12 -19.66 -1.34
CA THR A 158 5.80 -19.98 -0.75
C THR A 158 4.65 -19.80 -1.74
N LYS A 159 3.54 -20.50 -1.52
CA LYS A 159 2.26 -20.27 -2.20
C LYS A 159 1.26 -19.52 -1.32
N LYS A 160 1.63 -19.14 -0.08
CA LYS A 160 0.75 -18.37 0.82
C LYS A 160 0.58 -16.94 0.31
N ASN A 161 -0.54 -16.31 0.63
CA ASN A 161 -0.78 -14.92 0.26
C ASN A 161 0.08 -14.00 1.12
N LEU A 162 0.93 -13.21 0.47
CA LEU A 162 1.72 -12.17 1.10
C LEU A 162 0.86 -10.90 1.22
N ARG A 163 1.00 -10.20 2.33
CA ARG A 163 0.15 -9.04 2.68
C ARG A 163 0.95 -7.78 2.97
N GLY A 164 2.11 -7.90 3.60
CA GLY A 164 2.97 -6.76 3.91
C GLY A 164 4.43 -7.06 3.61
N ILE A 165 5.18 -6.00 3.33
CA ILE A 165 6.63 -6.03 3.19
C ILE A 165 7.21 -4.75 3.80
N ALA A 166 8.29 -4.89 4.56
CA ALA A 166 9.10 -3.80 5.08
C ALA A 166 10.58 -4.15 4.90
N TYR A 167 11.44 -3.14 4.99
CA TYR A 167 12.88 -3.32 5.07
C TYR A 167 13.39 -2.56 6.29
N GLY A 168 14.29 -3.18 7.05
CA GLY A 168 14.91 -2.58 8.22
C GLY A 168 15.91 -3.52 8.83
N ASN A 169 16.94 -2.99 9.49
CA ASN A 169 18.06 -3.77 10.02
C ASN A 169 18.66 -4.72 8.97
N ASP A 170 18.94 -4.16 7.78
CA ASP A 170 19.54 -4.83 6.62
C ASP A 170 18.84 -6.10 6.11
N LYS A 171 17.52 -6.16 6.31
CA LYS A 171 16.70 -7.27 5.84
C LYS A 171 15.31 -6.82 5.42
N PHE A 172 14.84 -7.46 4.36
CA PHE A 172 13.43 -7.52 4.02
C PHE A 172 12.70 -8.44 5.00
N VAL A 173 11.51 -8.01 5.41
CA VAL A 173 10.56 -8.82 6.17
C VAL A 173 9.24 -8.82 5.42
N MET A 174 8.77 -9.99 5.02
CA MET A 174 7.44 -10.18 4.44
C MET A 174 6.55 -10.94 5.41
N VAL A 175 5.29 -10.52 5.48
CA VAL A 175 4.27 -11.16 6.30
C VAL A 175 3.05 -11.54 5.47
N GLY A 176 2.33 -12.58 5.87
CA GLY A 176 1.19 -13.08 5.11
C GLY A 176 0.23 -13.99 5.87
N ASN A 177 -0.57 -14.73 5.11
CA ASN A 177 -1.52 -15.70 5.65
C ASN A 177 -0.83 -16.81 6.45
N ASP A 178 -1.59 -17.42 7.36
CA ASP A 178 -1.21 -18.58 8.16
C ASP A 178 0.11 -18.39 8.93
N GLY A 179 0.28 -17.22 9.54
CA GLY A 179 1.48 -16.87 10.29
C GLY A 179 2.76 -16.78 9.44
N THR A 180 2.66 -16.63 8.12
CA THR A 180 3.84 -16.59 7.25
C THR A 180 4.71 -15.38 7.58
N ILE A 181 5.97 -15.64 7.95
CA ILE A 181 7.05 -14.65 8.00
C ILE A 181 8.19 -15.15 7.12
N LEU A 182 8.66 -14.32 6.19
CA LEU A 182 9.85 -14.56 5.38
C LEU A 182 10.84 -13.41 5.56
N THR A 183 12.12 -13.72 5.68
CA THR A 183 13.19 -12.72 5.72
C THR A 183 14.19 -12.94 4.60
N SER A 184 14.72 -11.86 4.02
CA SER A 184 15.74 -11.92 2.98
C SER A 184 16.68 -10.73 3.08
N PRO A 185 17.99 -10.88 2.89
CA PRO A 185 18.91 -9.74 2.78
C PRO A 185 18.84 -9.06 1.41
N ASP A 186 18.39 -9.76 0.35
CA ASP A 186 18.67 -9.41 -1.04
C ASP A 186 17.47 -9.50 -2.02
N LEU A 187 16.26 -9.78 -1.51
CA LEU A 187 15.03 -10.09 -2.26
C LEU A 187 15.04 -11.38 -3.11
N THR A 188 16.16 -12.10 -3.17
CA THR A 188 16.28 -13.31 -4.00
C THR A 188 16.22 -14.57 -3.14
N THR A 189 16.88 -14.56 -1.98
CA THR A 189 16.97 -15.70 -1.07
C THR A 189 16.11 -15.46 0.16
N TRP A 190 15.10 -16.31 0.37
CA TRP A 190 14.11 -16.15 1.45
C TRP A 190 14.20 -17.27 2.49
N THR A 191 14.33 -16.88 3.75
CA THR A 191 14.27 -17.78 4.91
C THR A 191 12.91 -17.67 5.60
N LYS A 192 12.22 -18.81 5.81
CA LYS A 192 11.00 -18.85 6.60
C LYS A 192 11.30 -18.71 8.09
N ARG A 193 10.55 -17.88 8.80
CA ARG A 193 10.67 -17.68 10.25
C ARG A 193 9.43 -18.17 10.98
N LYS A 194 9.61 -18.66 12.22
CA LYS A 194 8.50 -19.05 13.10
C LYS A 194 7.84 -17.78 13.62
N SER A 195 6.53 -17.67 13.47
CA SER A 195 5.73 -16.54 13.95
C SER A 195 5.07 -16.79 15.30
N GLY A 196 4.99 -18.05 15.74
CA GLY A 196 4.26 -18.42 16.95
C GLY A 196 2.73 -18.39 16.81
N THR A 197 2.19 -18.15 15.61
CA THR A 197 0.74 -18.09 15.38
C THR A 197 0.35 -18.67 14.02
N SER A 198 -0.88 -19.15 13.90
CA SER A 198 -1.52 -19.48 12.61
C SER A 198 -2.39 -18.34 12.07
N GLN A 199 -2.51 -17.23 12.81
CA GLN A 199 -3.31 -16.08 12.39
C GLN A 199 -2.69 -15.37 11.18
N HIS A 200 -3.52 -14.68 10.40
CA HIS A 200 -3.04 -13.92 9.26
C HIS A 200 -2.33 -12.65 9.70
N LEU A 201 -1.08 -12.50 9.29
CA LEU A 201 -0.31 -11.27 9.49
C LEU A 201 -0.59 -10.31 8.32
N ARG A 202 -1.10 -9.11 8.63
CA ARG A 202 -1.67 -8.19 7.63
C ARG A 202 -0.72 -7.10 7.16
N ARG A 203 0.11 -6.57 8.06
CA ARG A 203 1.04 -5.49 7.78
C ARG A 203 2.28 -5.66 8.64
N VAL A 204 3.41 -5.23 8.10
CA VAL A 204 4.67 -5.06 8.79
C VAL A 204 5.15 -3.66 8.45
N PHE A 205 5.69 -2.95 9.42
CA PHE A 205 6.33 -1.66 9.25
C PHE A 205 7.65 -1.70 10.01
N PHE A 206 8.57 -0.87 9.57
CA PHE A 206 9.81 -0.62 10.27
C PHE A 206 9.98 0.89 10.29
N ASP A 207 10.33 1.41 11.45
CA ASP A 207 10.64 2.80 11.65
C ASP A 207 11.98 2.88 12.40
N VAL A 208 12.83 3.82 12.00
CA VAL A 208 14.02 4.13 12.78
C VAL A 208 13.59 5.29 13.66
N LEU A 209 13.42 5.01 14.96
CA LEU A 209 13.32 6.08 15.94
C LEU A 209 14.66 6.83 15.88
N ASN A 210 14.65 8.03 15.31
CA ASN A 210 15.72 9.00 15.49
C ASN A 210 15.36 9.87 16.70
#